data_AF-A0AAV1XXN6-F1
#
_entry.id   AF-A0AAV1XXN6-F1
#
_cell.length_a   1.000
_cell.length_b   1.000
_cell.length_c   1.000
_cell.angle_alpha   90.00
_cell.angle_beta   90.00
_cell.angle_gamma   90.00
#
_symmetry.space_group_name_H-M   'P 1'
#
loop_
_entity.id
_entity.type
_entity.pdbx_description
1 polymer ?
#
loop_
_entity_poly.entity_id
_entity_poly.type
_entity_poly.pdbx_seq_one_letter_code
_entity_poly.pdbx_strand_id
1 'polypeptide(L)'
;MALEAYASPNPDKVHIDVLTKARESCYRARDAFYACLEKESDKKPTEIASVGLLYPVQCKQCRTEFVKQCRSSWVKHFDRQYCQNKRVQRLLDDKESRRGV
;
A
#
# COMPACT_ATOMS: atom_id res chain seq x y z
N MET A 1 -16.52 32.51 22.61
CA MET A 1 -15.66 31.34 22.90
C MET A 1 -16.60 30.18 23.20
N ALA A 2 -16.86 29.29 22.25
CA ALA A 2 -17.75 28.14 22.43
C ALA A 2 -16.93 26.87 22.15
N LEU A 3 -16.36 26.30 23.21
CA LEU A 3 -15.66 25.02 23.19
C LEU A 3 -16.37 24.09 24.18
N GLU A 4 -17.61 23.72 23.87
CA GLU A 4 -18.30 22.65 24.58
C GLU A 4 -19.06 21.77 23.58
N ALA A 5 -19.10 20.48 23.89
CA ALA A 5 -19.76 19.39 23.16
C ALA A 5 -18.97 18.67 22.04
N TYR A 6 -17.87 18.00 22.41
CA TYR A 6 -17.67 16.62 21.90
C TYR A 6 -17.04 15.67 22.94
N ALA A 7 -17.38 15.82 24.23
CA ALA A 7 -17.16 14.71 25.15
C ALA A 7 -18.20 13.62 24.85
N SER A 8 -17.89 12.73 23.91
CA SER A 8 -18.70 11.54 23.63
C SER A 8 -18.38 10.51 24.72
N PRO A 9 -19.32 10.18 25.63
CA PRO A 9 -19.10 9.17 26.65
C PRO A 9 -19.61 7.85 26.10
N ASN A 10 -18.80 7.18 25.27
CA ASN A 10 -19.01 5.77 25.00
C ASN A 10 -17.69 5.05 25.26
N PRO A 11 -17.60 4.17 26.27
CA PRO A 11 -16.43 3.35 26.47
C PRO A 11 -16.36 2.37 25.31
N ASP A 12 -15.63 2.78 24.28
CA ASP A 12 -14.71 2.00 23.47
C ASP A 12 -14.54 0.54 23.92
N LYS A 13 -15.56 -0.30 23.68
CA LYS A 13 -15.31 -1.69 23.31
C LYS A 13 -14.78 -1.64 21.90
N VAL A 14 -13.56 -1.15 21.74
CA VAL A 14 -12.78 -1.37 20.53
C VAL A 14 -12.81 -2.88 20.35
N HIS A 15 -13.58 -3.37 19.39
CA HIS A 15 -13.59 -4.78 19.05
C HIS A 15 -12.25 -5.07 18.36
N ILE A 16 -11.22 -5.28 19.18
CA ILE A 16 -9.84 -5.53 18.76
C ILE A 16 -9.84 -6.70 17.78
N ASP A 17 -10.68 -7.71 18.00
CA ASP A 17 -10.82 -8.88 17.11
C ASP A 17 -11.34 -8.50 15.72
N VAL A 18 -12.31 -7.59 15.63
CA VAL A 18 -12.87 -7.12 14.35
C VAL A 18 -11.86 -6.25 13.62
N LEU A 19 -11.15 -5.38 14.34
CA LEU A 19 -10.09 -4.55 13.76
C LEU A 19 -8.89 -5.38 13.31
N THR A 20 -8.55 -6.45 14.03
CA THR A 20 -7.47 -7.37 13.66
C THR A 20 -7.82 -8.11 12.38
N LYS A 21 -9.03 -8.68 12.29
CA LYS A 21 -9.52 -9.31 11.05
C LYS A 21 -9.55 -8.35 9.86
N ALA A 22 -9.97 -7.11 10.08
CA ALA A 22 -9.96 -6.08 9.03
C ALA A 22 -8.53 -5.67 8.62
N ARG A 23 -7.57 -5.68 9.54
CA ARG A 23 -6.15 -5.47 9.22
C ARG A 23 -5.58 -6.63 8.43
N GLU A 24 -5.90 -7.86 8.81
CA GLU A 24 -5.47 -9.06 8.10
C GLU A 24 -6.01 -9.09 6.67
N SER A 25 -7.29 -8.75 6.45
CA SER A 25 -7.86 -8.65 5.10
C SER A 25 -7.16 -7.57 4.28
N CYS A 26 -6.89 -6.41 4.88
CA CYS A 26 -6.12 -5.34 4.25
C CYS A 26 -4.71 -5.80 3.84
N TYR A 27 -3.99 -6.49 4.73
CA TYR A 27 -2.64 -6.99 4.42
C TYR A 27 -2.66 -8.07 3.34
N ARG A 28 -3.64 -8.97 3.34
CA ARG A 28 -3.79 -9.96 2.26
C ARG A 28 -4.03 -9.31 0.90
N ALA A 29 -4.90 -8.30 0.84
CA ALA A 29 -5.17 -7.56 -0.41
C ALA A 29 -3.93 -6.77 -0.87
N ARG A 30 -3.20 -6.17 0.07
CA ARG A 30 -1.91 -5.49 -0.18
C ARG A 30 -0.90 -6.44 -0.81
N ASP A 31 -0.70 -7.60 -0.20
CA ASP A 31 0.31 -8.57 -0.62
C ASP A 31 -0.04 -9.16 -1.99
N ALA A 32 -1.33 -9.41 -2.27
CA ALA A 32 -1.79 -9.82 -3.59
C ALA A 32 -1.49 -8.75 -4.66
N PHE A 33 -1.68 -7.46 -4.36
CA PHE A 33 -1.36 -6.37 -5.27
C PHE A 33 0.14 -6.26 -5.55
N TYR A 34 0.99 -6.32 -4.51
CA TYR A 34 2.44 -6.24 -4.69
C TYR A 34 3.03 -7.48 -5.36
N ALA A 35 2.50 -8.68 -5.07
CA ALA A 35 2.90 -9.90 -5.77
C ALA A 35 2.56 -9.84 -7.27
N CYS A 36 1.42 -9.23 -7.62
CA CYS A 36 1.07 -8.96 -9.03
C CYS A 36 2.07 -7.96 -9.65
N LEU A 37 2.42 -6.89 -8.93
CA LEU A 37 3.39 -5.90 -9.38
C LEU A 37 4.80 -6.45 -9.62
N GLU A 38 5.25 -7.40 -8.80
CA GLU A 38 6.56 -8.04 -8.97
C GLU A 38 6.58 -8.98 -10.17
N LYS A 39 5.53 -9.82 -10.33
CA LYS A 39 5.37 -10.70 -11.49
C LYS A 39 5.30 -9.96 -12.81
N GLU A 40 4.67 -8.78 -12.78
CA GLU A 40 4.41 -7.97 -13.96
C GLU A 40 5.41 -6.81 -14.11
N SER A 41 6.54 -6.88 -13.40
CA SER A 41 7.56 -5.83 -13.40
C SER A 41 8.27 -5.67 -14.76
N ASP A 42 8.22 -6.70 -15.61
CA ASP A 42 8.72 -6.69 -17.00
C ASP A 42 7.74 -6.02 -17.99
N LYS A 43 6.47 -5.83 -17.62
CA LYS A 43 5.47 -5.24 -18.52
C LYS A 43 5.42 -3.72 -18.37
N LYS A 44 5.17 -3.02 -19.48
CA LYS A 44 5.11 -1.55 -19.52
C LYS A 44 4.07 -1.03 -18.50
N PRO A 45 4.48 -0.16 -17.56
CA PRO A 45 3.54 0.39 -16.60
C PRO A 45 2.52 1.25 -17.34
N THR A 46 1.24 0.92 -17.19
CA THR A 46 0.16 1.53 -18.00
C THR A 46 -0.71 2.45 -17.17
N GLU A 47 -0.74 2.29 -15.84
CA GLU A 47 -1.63 3.00 -14.94
C GLU A 47 -0.87 3.63 -13.77
N ILE A 48 -1.38 4.76 -13.27
CA ILE A 48 -0.81 5.52 -12.14
C ILE A 48 -1.67 5.26 -10.90
N ALA A 49 -1.07 4.74 -9.81
CA ALA A 49 -1.70 4.62 -8.50
C ALA A 49 -1.47 5.89 -7.66
N SER A 50 -1.65 5.79 -6.33
CA SER A 50 -1.36 6.91 -5.45
C SER A 50 0.15 7.17 -5.39
N VAL A 51 0.54 8.44 -5.30
CA VAL A 51 1.94 8.85 -5.11
C VAL A 51 2.86 8.45 -6.29
N GLY A 52 2.31 8.30 -7.49
CA GLY A 52 3.10 8.03 -8.71
C GLY A 52 3.59 6.58 -8.85
N LEU A 53 3.05 5.64 -8.06
CA LEU A 53 3.33 4.22 -8.24
C LEU A 53 2.71 3.74 -9.57
N LEU A 54 3.56 3.38 -10.53
CA LEU A 54 3.10 2.87 -11.82
C LEU A 54 2.85 1.35 -11.72
N TYR A 55 1.73 0.89 -12.26
CA TYR A 55 1.35 -0.53 -12.26
C TYR A 55 0.73 -0.97 -13.60
N PRO A 56 0.77 -2.26 -13.94
CA PRO A 56 0.16 -2.78 -15.16
C PRO A 56 -1.35 -2.99 -14.99
N VAL A 57 -2.11 -2.87 -16.10
CA VAL A 57 -3.58 -2.99 -16.10
C VAL A 57 -4.11 -4.29 -15.49
N GLN A 58 -3.31 -5.36 -15.52
CA GLN A 58 -3.66 -6.66 -14.95
C GLN A 58 -3.79 -6.59 -13.41
N CYS A 59 -3.04 -5.72 -12.75
CA CYS A 59 -3.10 -5.53 -11.30
C CYS A 59 -4.15 -4.51 -10.86
N LYS A 60 -4.94 -3.94 -11.80
CA LYS A 60 -6.00 -2.95 -11.50
C LYS A 60 -7.11 -3.52 -10.62
N GLN A 61 -7.48 -4.78 -10.84
CA GLN A 61 -8.49 -5.45 -10.01
C GLN A 61 -8.00 -5.61 -8.56
N CYS A 62 -6.75 -6.06 -8.38
CA CYS A 62 -6.11 -6.15 -7.07
C CYS A 62 -6.01 -4.78 -6.39
N ARG A 63 -5.78 -3.71 -7.17
CA ARG A 63 -5.73 -2.34 -6.67
C ARG A 63 -7.09 -1.88 -6.14
N THR A 64 -8.17 -2.13 -6.87
CA THR A 64 -9.52 -1.78 -6.43
C THR A 64 -9.88 -2.49 -5.13
N GLU A 65 -9.54 -3.78 -5.02
CA GLU A 65 -9.78 -4.55 -3.79
C GLU A 65 -8.93 -4.03 -2.62
N PHE A 66 -7.66 -3.71 -2.87
CA PHE A 66 -6.78 -3.11 -1.86
C PHE A 66 -7.31 -1.77 -1.34
N VAL A 67 -7.80 -0.89 -2.22
CA VAL A 67 -8.38 0.41 -1.82
C VAL A 67 -9.71 0.23 -1.08
N LYS A 68 -10.48 -0.82 -1.40
CA LYS A 68 -11.75 -1.13 -0.76
C LYS A 68 -11.57 -1.71 0.65
N GLN A 69 -10.59 -2.60 0.82
CA GLN A 69 -10.33 -3.30 2.09
C GLN A 69 -9.47 -2.46 3.05
N CYS A 70 -8.57 -1.64 2.53
CA CYS A 70 -7.67 -0.81 3.34
C CYS A 70 -8.14 0.63 3.46
N ARG A 71 -7.85 1.21 4.62
CA ARG A 71 -8.06 2.65 4.86
C ARG A 71 -7.16 3.46 3.93
N SER A 72 -7.67 4.55 3.36
CA SER A 72 -6.95 5.36 2.36
C SER A 72 -5.60 5.90 2.84
N SER A 73 -5.46 6.21 4.13
CA SER A 73 -4.19 6.60 4.74
C SER A 73 -3.14 5.49 4.70
N TRP A 74 -3.55 4.23 4.91
CA TRP A 74 -2.68 3.06 4.83
C TRP A 74 -2.26 2.77 3.39
N VAL A 75 -3.19 2.89 2.42
CA VAL A 75 -2.89 2.76 1.00
C VAL A 75 -1.79 3.74 0.57
N LYS A 76 -1.92 5.03 0.93
CA LYS A 76 -0.91 6.06 0.63
C LYS A 76 0.44 5.75 1.30
N HIS A 77 0.42 5.28 2.54
CA HIS A 77 1.64 4.92 3.27
C HIS A 77 2.36 3.75 2.61
N PHE A 78 1.63 2.67 2.28
CA PHE A 78 2.19 1.50 1.62
C PHE A 78 2.73 1.80 0.23
N ASP A 79 2.00 2.57 -0.58
CA ASP A 79 2.47 2.96 -1.91
C ASP A 79 3.79 3.76 -1.83
N ARG A 80 3.88 4.68 -0.86
CA ARG A 80 5.11 5.44 -0.58
C ARG A 80 6.25 4.51 -0.16
N GLN A 81 5.99 3.58 0.76
CA GLN A 81 6.98 2.58 1.21
C GLN A 81 7.47 1.72 0.05
N TYR A 82 6.57 1.24 -0.80
CA TYR A 82 6.93 0.41 -1.96
C TYR A 82 7.75 1.19 -2.99
N CYS A 83 7.36 2.43 -3.31
CA CYS A 83 8.17 3.29 -4.19
C CYS A 83 9.57 3.58 -3.60
N GLN A 84 9.67 3.79 -2.29
CA GLN A 84 10.95 3.96 -1.60
C GLN A 84 11.80 2.68 -1.69
N ASN A 85 11.23 1.51 -1.38
CA ASN A 85 11.93 0.24 -1.46
C ASN A 85 12.39 -0.07 -2.89
N LYS A 86 11.54 0.10 -3.91
CA LYS A 86 11.95 -0.08 -5.31
C LYS A 86 13.06 0.88 -5.72
N ARG A 87 13.04 2.12 -5.23
CA ARG A 87 14.12 3.09 -5.48
C ARG A 87 15.42 2.64 -4.81
N VAL A 88 15.36 2.18 -3.56
CA VAL A 88 16.52 1.63 -2.85
C VAL A 88 17.05 0.39 -3.56
N GLN A 89 16.19 -0.54 -3.96
CA GLN A 89 16.58 -1.75 -4.69
C GLN A 89 17.27 -1.39 -6.01
N ARG A 90 16.74 -0.44 -6.80
CA ARG A 90 17.41 0.05 -8.01
C ARG A 90 18.78 0.66 -7.72
N LEU A 91 18.92 1.42 -6.64
CA LEU A 91 20.22 2.01 -6.26
C LEU A 91 21.24 0.96 -5.82
N LEU A 92 20.80 -0.12 -5.19
CA LEU A 92 21.64 -1.25 -4.82
C LEU A 92 22.05 -2.06 -6.06
N ASP A 93 21.11 -2.30 -6.98
CA ASP A 93 21.35 -2.97 -8.25
C ASP A 93 22.35 -2.18 -9.14
N ASP A 94 22.21 -0.84 -9.20
CA ASP A 94 23.15 0.04 -9.91
C ASP A 94 24.55 0.03 -9.25
N LYS A 95 24.63 -0.14 -7.92
CA LYS A 95 25.90 -0.30 -7.21
C LYS A 95 26.57 -1.65 -7.49
N GLU A 96 25.80 -2.72 -7.60
CA GLU A 96 26.31 -4.04 -7.99
C GLU A 96 26.78 -4.03 -9.45
N SER A 97 26.01 -3.41 -10.35
CA SER A 97 26.35 -3.28 -11.77
C SER A 97 27.61 -2.45 -12.02
N ARG A 98 27.95 -1.49 -11.14
CA ARG A 98 29.20 -0.72 -11.19
C ARG A 98 30.42 -1.42 -10.57
N ARG A 99 30.25 -2.59 -9.93
CA ARG A 99 31.35 -3.45 -9.46
C ARG A 99 31.66 -4.56 -10.47
N GLY A 100 31.61 -4.23 -11.76
CA GLY A 100 32.13 -5.08 -12.84
C GLY A 100 33.34 -4.42 -13.49
N VAL A 101 34.51 -5.04 -13.30
CA VAL A 101 35.90 -4.69 -13.73
C VAL A 101 36.72 -3.92 -12.70
#